data_AF-A0A199U9A8-F1
#
_entry.id   AF-A0A199U9A8-F1
#
_cell.length_a   1.000
_cell.length_b   1.000
_cell.length_c   1.000
_cell.angle_alpha   90.00
_cell.angle_beta   90.00
_cell.angle_gamma   90.00
#
_symmetry.space_group_name_H-M   'P 1'
#
loop_
_entity.id
_entity.type
_entity.pdbx_description
1 polymer ?
#
loop_
_entity_poly.entity_id
_entity_poly.type
_entity_poly.pdbx_seq_one_letter_code
_entity_poly.pdbx_strand_id
1 'polypeptide(L)'
;MRGHLGPACNAVGYVDREVWGINHLYQYPVWSRLKACTLSSPGSGPFREDAPTWCYASFEPEGLLSTISAILSGTIGIHYGHVLVHFKDHSERLKQWVSMGFGLLIIAIILHFTDAIPINKQLYSFSYVCFTAGAAGIVFSGFYILIDVWGLRMPFLFLEWIGMNAMLVYVMAAQGIFEGFINGWYYKSPDNTLVKWIQKHVFFNVWNSQKLGTLLYVIFAQITFWGVVAGILHKLGIYWKL
;
A
#
# COMPACT_ATOMS: atom_id res chain seq x y z
N MET A 1 23.10 21.81 21.20
CA MET A 1 21.79 21.14 21.33
C MET A 1 21.99 19.67 20.95
N ARG A 2 21.79 18.72 21.87
CA ARG A 2 21.85 17.29 21.50
C ARG A 2 20.59 16.98 20.69
N GLY A 3 20.75 16.53 19.45
CA GLY A 3 19.61 16.16 18.60
C GLY A 3 18.84 15.01 19.24
N HIS A 4 17.56 15.22 19.52
CA HIS A 4 16.68 14.12 19.92
C HIS A 4 16.42 13.26 18.69
N LEU A 5 16.82 11.98 18.73
CA LEU A 5 16.57 10.99 17.67
C LEU A 5 15.14 10.41 17.77
N GLY A 6 14.17 11.23 18.18
CA GLY A 6 12.78 10.80 18.28
C GLY A 6 12.19 10.56 16.89
N PRO A 7 11.21 9.64 16.74
CA PRO A 7 10.57 9.35 15.44
C PRO A 7 10.04 10.59 14.71
N ALA A 8 9.62 11.64 15.43
CA ALA A 8 9.14 12.90 14.86
C ALA A 8 10.23 13.97 14.63
N CYS A 9 11.42 13.77 15.18
CA CYS A 9 12.60 14.61 14.98
C CYS A 9 13.45 14.03 13.86
N ASN A 10 12.83 13.84 12.69
CA ASN A 10 13.47 13.30 11.50
C ASN A 10 13.74 14.40 10.46
N ALA A 11 14.63 14.12 9.50
CA ALA A 11 15.04 15.09 8.48
C ALA A 11 13.88 15.57 7.60
N VAL A 12 12.93 14.69 7.29
CA VAL A 12 11.72 15.02 6.50
C VAL A 12 10.88 16.08 7.19
N GLY A 13 10.51 15.82 8.44
CA GLY A 13 9.74 16.77 9.26
C GLY A 13 10.53 18.03 9.61
N TYR A 14 11.86 18.04 9.54
CA TYR A 14 12.64 19.28 9.63
C TYR A 14 12.50 20.10 8.35
N VAL A 15 12.74 19.49 7.18
CA VAL A 15 12.65 20.16 5.88
C VAL A 15 11.23 20.68 5.63
N ASP A 16 10.20 19.89 5.90
CA ASP A 16 8.81 20.32 5.67
C ASP A 16 8.41 21.50 6.56
N ARG A 17 8.90 21.54 7.82
CA ARG A 17 8.66 22.69 8.73
C ARG A 17 9.36 23.96 8.26
N GLU A 18 10.56 23.85 7.70
CA GLU A 18 11.31 25.00 7.17
C GLU A 18 10.72 25.51 5.85
N VAL A 19 10.32 24.61 4.95
CA VAL A 19 9.85 24.99 3.61
C VAL A 19 8.38 25.44 3.63
N TRP A 20 7.50 24.75 4.36
CA TRP A 20 6.05 25.00 4.34
C TRP A 20 5.52 25.69 5.61
N GLY A 21 6.31 25.71 6.67
CA GLY A 21 5.91 26.29 7.96
C GLY A 21 5.01 25.38 8.78
N ILE A 22 4.93 25.65 10.08
CA ILE A 22 4.21 24.80 11.05
C ILE A 22 2.69 24.74 10.78
N ASN A 23 2.14 25.80 10.18
CA ASN A 23 0.70 25.89 9.90
C ASN A 23 0.23 24.95 8.78
N HIS A 24 1.14 24.48 7.93
CA HIS A 24 0.80 23.54 6.85
C HIS A 24 0.70 22.09 7.35
N LEU A 25 1.43 21.72 8.40
CA LEU A 25 1.50 20.32 8.81
C LEU A 25 0.15 19.81 9.32
N TYR A 26 -0.16 18.57 8.94
CA TYR A 26 -1.30 17.84 9.47
C TYR A 26 -1.19 17.71 10.99
N GLN A 27 -2.22 18.21 11.69
CA GLN A 27 -2.29 18.19 13.15
C GLN A 27 -2.54 16.79 13.71
N TYR A 28 -2.97 15.84 12.87
CA TYR A 28 -3.23 14.49 13.32
C TYR A 28 -1.92 13.71 13.48
N PRO A 29 -1.55 13.29 14.70
CA PRO A 29 -0.25 12.67 14.96
C PRO A 29 -0.15 11.27 14.35
N VAL A 30 0.72 11.12 13.35
CA VAL A 30 0.98 9.85 12.66
C VAL A 30 1.57 8.79 13.60
N TRP A 31 2.31 9.24 14.61
CA TRP A 31 2.95 8.36 15.60
C TRP A 31 2.01 7.89 16.73
N SER A 32 0.75 8.34 16.75
CA SER A 32 -0.24 8.02 17.79
C SER A 32 -0.41 6.52 18.07
N ARG A 33 -0.19 5.67 17.05
CA ARG A 33 -0.38 4.22 17.13
C ARG A 33 0.86 3.46 17.62
N LEU A 34 1.98 4.12 17.89
CA LEU A 34 3.16 3.46 18.44
C LEU A 34 2.93 3.05 19.89
N LYS A 35 3.56 1.93 20.30
CA LYS A 35 3.55 1.44 21.70
C LYS A 35 4.05 2.47 22.72
N ALA A 36 4.91 3.37 22.28
CA ALA A 36 5.40 4.49 23.09
C ALA A 36 4.32 5.56 23.36
N CYS A 37 3.33 5.66 22.48
CA CYS A 37 2.31 6.70 22.52
C CYS A 37 0.97 6.19 23.09
N THR A 38 0.58 4.94 22.81
CA THR A 38 -0.69 4.36 23.29
C THR A 38 -0.55 2.92 23.79
N LEU A 39 -1.31 2.55 24.82
CA LEU A 39 -1.45 1.17 25.28
C LEU A 39 -2.28 0.30 24.32
N SER A 40 -3.06 0.93 23.43
CA SER A 40 -3.93 0.24 22.47
C SER A 40 -3.20 -0.19 21.18
N SER A 41 -1.88 -0.04 21.11
CA SER A 41 -1.09 -0.35 19.93
C SER A 41 -1.29 -1.82 19.51
N PRO A 42 -1.59 -2.12 18.22
CA PRO A 42 -1.43 -1.27 17.04
C PRO A 42 -2.69 -0.45 16.66
N GLY A 43 -3.75 -0.50 17.45
CA GLY A 43 -4.96 0.31 17.26
C GLY A 43 -4.74 1.79 17.62
N SER A 44 -5.72 2.63 17.29
CA SER A 44 -5.84 3.97 17.86
C SER A 44 -6.45 3.88 19.26
N GLY A 45 -5.97 4.72 20.17
CA GLY A 45 -6.47 4.81 21.53
C GLY A 45 -5.99 6.09 22.18
N PRO A 46 -6.39 6.38 23.43
CA PRO A 46 -5.89 7.54 24.15
C PRO A 46 -4.36 7.46 24.28
N PHE A 47 -3.73 8.63 24.29
CA PHE A 47 -2.31 8.74 24.59
C PHE A 47 -2.07 8.35 26.05
N ARG A 48 -0.91 7.76 26.31
CA ARG A 48 -0.47 7.49 27.67
C ARG A 48 -0.15 8.80 28.39
N GLU A 49 -0.36 8.82 29.70
CA GLU A 49 0.00 9.97 30.54
C GLU A 49 1.52 10.24 30.53
N ASP A 50 2.34 9.19 30.36
CA ASP A 50 3.80 9.24 30.23
C ASP A 50 4.28 9.31 28.77
N ALA A 51 3.39 9.60 27.81
CA ALA A 51 3.76 9.65 26.40
C ALA A 51 4.76 10.79 26.11
N PRO A 52 5.85 10.52 25.36
CA PRO A 52 6.81 11.55 25.02
C PRO A 52 6.19 12.61 24.10
N THR A 53 6.66 13.86 24.19
CA THR A 53 6.09 15.01 23.47
C THR A 53 6.05 14.85 21.95
N TRP A 54 7.00 14.10 21.38
CA TRP A 54 7.03 13.80 19.94
C TRP A 54 5.85 12.93 19.47
N CYS A 55 5.12 12.26 20.37
CA CYS A 55 3.89 11.54 20.03
C CYS A 55 2.78 12.45 19.50
N TYR A 56 2.80 13.74 19.86
CA TYR A 56 1.84 14.76 19.42
C TYR A 56 2.34 15.58 18.23
N ALA A 57 3.52 15.24 17.69
CA ALA A 57 4.10 16.03 16.63
C ALA A 57 3.27 15.97 15.35
N SER A 58 3.02 17.13 14.77
CA SER A 58 2.44 17.27 13.44
C SER A 58 3.41 16.72 12.38
N PHE A 59 2.85 16.13 11.33
CA PHE A 59 3.59 15.49 10.25
C PHE A 59 2.90 15.78 8.91
N GLU A 60 3.70 15.93 7.87
CA GLU A 60 3.20 16.17 6.52
C GLU A 60 3.42 14.91 5.65
N PRO A 61 2.37 14.13 5.35
CA PRO A 61 2.51 12.91 4.57
C PRO A 61 2.92 13.17 3.12
N GLU A 62 2.55 14.31 2.56
CA GLU A 62 2.83 14.70 1.18
C GLU A 62 3.93 15.76 1.10
N GLY A 63 4.86 15.77 2.06
CA GLY A 63 5.96 16.73 2.16
C GLY A 63 6.87 16.78 0.93
N LEU A 64 7.81 17.74 0.91
CA LEU A 64 8.71 17.94 -0.24
C LEU A 64 9.55 16.68 -0.52
N LEU A 65 10.14 16.10 0.53
CA LEU A 65 10.97 14.90 0.41
C LEU A 65 10.13 13.66 0.07
N SER A 66 8.92 13.56 0.63
CA SER A 66 7.97 12.49 0.29
C SER A 66 7.59 12.54 -1.19
N THR A 67 7.32 13.75 -1.71
CA THR A 67 7.02 14.00 -3.13
C THR A 67 8.17 13.59 -4.05
N ILE A 68 9.42 13.91 -3.69
CA ILE A 68 10.61 13.48 -4.46
C ILE A 68 10.69 11.95 -4.50
N SER A 69 10.48 11.29 -3.36
CA SER A 69 10.45 9.83 -3.29
C SER A 69 9.29 9.24 -4.10
N ALA A 70 8.12 9.88 -4.14
CA ALA A 70 6.98 9.49 -4.98
C ALA A 70 7.31 9.59 -6.48
N ILE A 71 7.96 10.68 -6.92
CA ILE A 71 8.43 10.85 -8.30
C ILE A 71 9.44 9.75 -8.65
N LEU A 72 10.36 9.42 -7.75
CA LEU A 72 11.32 8.33 -7.95
C LEU A 72 10.62 6.98 -8.11
N SER A 73 9.62 6.68 -7.28
CA SER A 73 8.83 5.45 -7.42
C SER A 73 8.10 5.39 -8.77
N GLY A 74 7.48 6.50 -9.17
CA GLY A 74 6.79 6.61 -10.47
C GLY A 74 7.73 6.43 -11.66
N THR A 75 8.91 7.05 -11.63
CA THR A 75 9.90 6.92 -12.71
C THR A 75 10.47 5.52 -12.82
N ILE A 76 10.71 4.82 -11.70
CA ILE A 76 11.07 3.39 -11.70
C ILE A 76 9.96 2.55 -12.34
N GLY A 77 8.69 2.81 -12.01
CA GLY A 77 7.54 2.15 -12.65
C GLY A 77 7.48 2.38 -14.16
N ILE A 78 7.69 3.61 -14.61
CA ILE A 78 7.78 3.95 -16.05
C ILE A 78 8.93 3.17 -16.71
N HIS A 79 10.08 3.02 -16.03
CA HIS A 79 11.19 2.24 -16.57
C HIS A 79 10.83 0.76 -16.78
N TYR A 80 10.13 0.12 -15.83
CA TYR A 80 9.63 -1.25 -16.01
C TYR A 80 8.72 -1.36 -17.25
N GLY A 81 7.81 -0.39 -17.45
CA GLY A 81 6.94 -0.33 -18.63
C GLY A 81 7.71 -0.04 -19.93
N HIS A 82 8.74 0.80 -19.88
CA HIS A 82 9.58 1.08 -21.03
C HIS A 82 10.34 -0.17 -21.51
N VAL A 83 10.86 -0.97 -20.58
CA VAL A 83 11.50 -2.27 -20.90
C VAL A 83 10.50 -3.23 -21.57
N LEU A 84 9.24 -3.24 -21.12
CA LEU A 84 8.19 -4.06 -21.73
C LEU A 84 7.96 -3.72 -23.22
N VAL A 85 7.94 -2.43 -23.55
CA VAL A 85 7.66 -1.95 -24.92
C VAL A 85 8.88 -2.08 -25.82
N HIS A 86 10.07 -1.79 -25.30
CA HIS A 86 11.28 -1.68 -26.12
C HIS A 86 11.93 -3.03 -26.46
N PHE A 87 12.01 -3.95 -25.50
CA PHE A 87 12.61 -5.26 -25.73
C PHE A 87 11.55 -6.24 -26.25
N LYS A 88 11.86 -7.03 -27.28
CA LYS A 88 10.91 -8.01 -27.84
C LYS A 88 11.07 -9.40 -27.25
N ASP A 89 12.30 -9.79 -26.91
CA ASP A 89 12.59 -11.11 -26.35
C ASP A 89 12.22 -11.21 -24.86
N HIS A 90 11.57 -12.32 -24.50
CA HIS A 90 11.16 -12.59 -23.11
C HIS A 90 12.37 -12.65 -22.15
N SER A 91 13.48 -13.26 -22.59
CA SER A 91 14.70 -13.39 -21.78
C SER A 91 15.31 -12.04 -21.44
N GLU A 92 15.39 -11.12 -22.43
CA GLU A 92 15.96 -9.79 -22.23
C GLU A 92 15.08 -8.93 -21.31
N ARG A 93 13.75 -8.99 -21.44
CA ARG A 93 12.82 -8.33 -20.52
C ARG A 93 13.02 -8.79 -19.08
N LEU A 94 13.02 -10.11 -18.86
CA LEU A 94 13.20 -10.70 -17.54
C LEU A 94 14.55 -10.37 -16.95
N LYS A 95 15.62 -10.41 -17.75
CA LYS A 95 16.96 -10.03 -17.30
C LYS A 95 16.99 -8.60 -16.78
N GLN A 96 16.40 -7.65 -17.49
CA GLN A 96 16.34 -6.24 -17.07
C GLN A 96 15.50 -6.06 -15.79
N TRP A 97 14.29 -6.62 -15.74
CA TRP A 97 13.43 -6.48 -14.56
C TRP A 97 13.98 -7.17 -13.33
N VAL A 98 14.51 -8.38 -13.46
CA VAL A 98 15.08 -9.14 -12.35
C VAL A 98 16.38 -8.48 -11.86
N SER A 99 17.27 -8.05 -12.76
CA SER A 99 18.50 -7.36 -12.37
C SER A 99 18.23 -6.04 -11.65
N MET A 100 17.31 -5.22 -12.16
CA MET A 100 16.91 -3.98 -11.49
C MET A 100 16.17 -4.28 -10.17
N GLY A 101 15.30 -5.28 -10.15
CA GLY A 101 14.56 -5.71 -8.97
C GLY A 101 15.49 -6.12 -7.83
N PHE A 102 16.46 -7.00 -8.10
CA PHE A 102 17.48 -7.40 -7.13
C PHE A 102 18.40 -6.24 -6.75
N GLY A 103 18.83 -5.41 -7.70
CA GLY A 103 19.66 -4.24 -7.42
C GLY A 103 19.01 -3.28 -6.43
N LEU A 104 17.72 -2.97 -6.63
CA LEU A 104 16.95 -2.13 -5.73
C LEU A 104 16.73 -2.77 -4.35
N LEU A 105 16.47 -4.09 -4.29
CA LEU A 105 16.36 -4.79 -3.01
C LEU A 105 17.66 -4.78 -2.22
N ILE A 106 18.80 -5.02 -2.89
CA ILE A 106 20.12 -4.97 -2.25
C ILE A 106 20.38 -3.58 -1.68
N ILE A 107 20.14 -2.52 -2.46
CA ILE A 107 20.28 -1.13 -1.99
C ILE A 107 19.39 -0.87 -0.78
N ALA A 108 18.12 -1.29 -0.83
CA ALA A 108 17.19 -1.12 0.28
C ALA A 108 17.64 -1.83 1.57
N ILE A 109 18.11 -3.07 1.44
CA ILE A 109 18.62 -3.88 2.55
C ILE A 109 19.88 -3.22 3.13
N ILE A 110 20.84 -2.81 2.31
CA ILE A 110 22.05 -2.14 2.77
C ILE A 110 21.70 -0.86 3.54
N LEU A 111 20.83 -0.01 2.99
CA LEU A 111 20.39 1.22 3.65
C LEU A 111 19.67 0.96 4.99
N HIS A 112 18.94 -0.14 5.08
CA HIS A 112 18.23 -0.51 6.31
C HIS A 112 19.17 -1.03 7.38
N PHE A 113 20.09 -1.94 7.04
CA PHE A 113 21.00 -2.58 8.00
C PHE A 113 22.20 -1.72 8.39
N THR A 114 22.55 -0.71 7.59
CA THR A 114 23.57 0.28 7.95
C THR A 114 23.02 1.40 8.83
N ASP A 115 21.74 1.35 9.19
CA ASP A 115 21.00 2.40 9.92
C ASP A 115 21.06 3.79 9.26
N ALA A 116 21.47 3.87 7.98
CA ALA A 116 21.57 5.13 7.24
C ALA A 116 20.17 5.68 6.95
N ILE A 117 19.30 4.86 6.37
CA ILE A 117 17.89 5.23 6.09
C ILE A 117 17.02 4.00 6.36
N PRO A 118 16.37 3.89 7.53
CA PRO A 118 15.51 2.76 7.83
C PRO A 118 14.28 2.74 6.91
N ILE A 119 13.78 1.54 6.63
CA ILE A 119 12.57 1.35 5.83
C ILE A 119 11.38 1.92 6.63
N ASN A 120 10.81 3.02 6.13
CA ASN A 120 9.71 3.69 6.80
C ASN A 120 8.62 4.06 5.81
N LYS A 121 7.47 3.41 5.96
CA LYS A 121 6.29 3.63 5.12
C LYS A 121 5.67 5.02 5.31
N GLN A 122 5.62 5.53 6.53
CA GLN A 122 4.95 6.81 6.83
C GLN A 122 5.73 8.00 6.26
N LEU A 123 7.06 7.88 6.26
CA LEU A 123 7.98 8.87 5.70
C LEU A 123 8.23 8.70 4.20
N TYR A 124 7.63 7.67 3.61
CA TYR A 124 7.88 7.25 2.24
C TYR A 124 9.40 7.26 1.90
N SER A 125 10.20 6.66 2.80
CA SER A 125 11.66 6.79 2.76
C SER A 125 12.26 6.21 1.48
N PHE A 126 13.44 6.71 1.08
CA PHE A 126 14.12 6.21 -0.12
C PHE A 126 14.38 4.69 -0.05
N SER A 127 14.77 4.16 1.11
CA SER A 127 14.94 2.71 1.29
C SER A 127 13.62 1.95 1.17
N TYR A 128 12.49 2.53 1.61
CA TYR A 128 11.16 1.97 1.38
C TYR A 128 10.79 1.97 -0.11
N VAL A 129 11.07 3.04 -0.85
CA VAL A 129 10.87 3.10 -2.31
C VAL A 129 11.66 2.01 -3.02
N CYS A 130 12.97 1.90 -2.76
CA CYS A 130 13.80 0.84 -3.34
C CYS A 130 13.29 -0.56 -2.99
N PHE A 131 12.90 -0.79 -1.73
CA PHE A 131 12.39 -2.08 -1.29
C PHE A 131 11.11 -2.48 -2.03
N THR A 132 10.12 -1.58 -2.06
CA THR A 132 8.82 -1.83 -2.69
C THR A 132 8.92 -1.94 -4.20
N ALA A 133 9.71 -1.09 -4.86
CA ALA A 133 9.91 -1.14 -6.30
C ALA A 133 10.69 -2.39 -6.74
N GLY A 134 11.68 -2.82 -5.94
CA GLY A 134 12.41 -4.07 -6.17
C GLY A 134 11.53 -5.30 -6.00
N ALA A 135 10.77 -5.37 -4.89
CA ALA A 135 9.82 -6.45 -4.64
C ALA A 135 8.72 -6.52 -5.72
N ALA A 136 8.16 -5.36 -6.10
CA ALA A 136 7.18 -5.27 -7.18
C ALA A 136 7.75 -5.77 -8.51
N GLY A 137 9.00 -5.43 -8.85
CA GLY A 137 9.67 -5.93 -10.05
C GLY A 137 9.85 -7.44 -10.10
N ILE A 138 10.21 -8.07 -8.97
CA ILE A 138 10.34 -9.52 -8.87
C ILE A 138 8.97 -10.20 -9.02
N VAL A 139 7.96 -9.70 -8.31
CA VAL A 139 6.59 -10.21 -8.40
C VAL A 139 6.04 -10.05 -9.82
N PHE A 140 6.27 -8.90 -10.45
CA PHE A 140 5.90 -8.63 -11.83
C PHE A 140 6.57 -9.60 -12.80
N SER A 141 7.87 -9.85 -12.63
CA SER A 141 8.61 -10.84 -13.43
C SER A 141 8.04 -12.26 -13.25
N GLY A 142 7.64 -12.63 -12.04
CA GLY A 142 7.00 -13.91 -11.75
C GLY A 142 5.66 -14.06 -12.46
N PHE A 143 4.80 -13.04 -12.43
CA PHE A 143 3.53 -13.06 -13.17
C PHE A 143 3.74 -13.09 -14.68
N TYR A 144 4.74 -12.38 -15.20
CA TYR A 144 5.08 -12.42 -16.63
C TYR A 144 5.49 -13.82 -17.09
N ILE A 145 6.32 -14.52 -16.32
CA ILE A 145 6.69 -15.92 -16.65
C ILE A 145 5.44 -16.81 -16.65
N LEU A 146 4.62 -16.72 -15.61
CA LEU A 146 3.44 -17.55 -15.43
C LEU A 146 2.42 -17.36 -16.57
N ILE A 147 2.16 -16.11 -16.95
CA ILE A 147 1.10 -15.74 -17.90
C ILE A 147 1.62 -15.76 -19.34
N ASP A 148 2.72 -15.04 -19.62
CA ASP A 148 3.19 -14.81 -20.99
C ASP A 148 4.15 -15.89 -21.49
N VAL A 149 4.95 -16.51 -20.61
CA VAL A 149 5.91 -17.55 -21.02
C VAL A 149 5.31 -18.96 -20.94
N TRP A 150 4.61 -19.28 -19.85
CA TRP A 150 3.96 -20.59 -19.68
C TRP A 150 2.52 -20.65 -20.22
N GLY A 151 1.95 -19.51 -20.63
CA GLY A 151 0.65 -19.47 -21.29
C GLY A 151 -0.55 -19.73 -20.37
N LEU A 152 -0.41 -19.64 -19.05
CA LEU A 152 -1.49 -19.88 -18.08
C LEU A 152 -2.46 -18.70 -17.99
N ARG A 153 -3.07 -18.27 -19.10
CA ARG A 153 -3.90 -17.05 -19.11
C ARG A 153 -5.25 -17.20 -18.41
N MET A 154 -5.90 -18.35 -18.57
CA MET A 154 -7.28 -18.57 -18.12
C MET A 154 -7.55 -18.25 -16.64
N PRO A 155 -6.73 -18.69 -15.66
CA PRO A 155 -6.97 -18.35 -14.26
C PRO A 155 -6.70 -16.88 -13.94
N PHE A 156 -5.95 -16.14 -14.77
CA PHE A 156 -5.58 -14.74 -14.51
C PHE A 156 -6.46 -13.72 -15.27
N LEU A 157 -7.44 -14.17 -16.06
CA LEU A 157 -8.34 -13.26 -16.80
C LEU A 157 -9.09 -12.29 -15.89
N PHE A 158 -9.51 -12.72 -14.70
CA PHE A 158 -10.19 -11.81 -13.77
C PHE A 158 -9.25 -10.71 -13.25
N LEU A 159 -7.95 -11.00 -13.09
CA LEU A 159 -6.94 -10.00 -12.71
C LEU A 159 -6.66 -9.04 -13.86
N GLU A 160 -6.68 -9.51 -15.11
CA GLU A 160 -6.61 -8.68 -16.31
C GLU A 160 -7.77 -7.67 -16.36
N TRP A 161 -9.00 -8.11 -16.10
CA TRP A 161 -10.17 -7.23 -16.05
C TRP A 161 -10.10 -6.17 -14.97
N ILE A 162 -9.69 -6.56 -13.76
CA ILE A 162 -9.45 -5.62 -12.64
C ILE A 162 -8.38 -4.62 -13.03
N GLY A 163 -7.29 -5.07 -13.65
CA GLY A 163 -6.19 -4.22 -14.12
C GLY A 163 -6.62 -3.18 -15.16
N MET A 164 -7.45 -3.56 -16.14
CA MET A 164 -7.97 -2.63 -17.15
C MET A 164 -8.86 -1.53 -16.56
N ASN A 165 -9.46 -1.76 -15.39
CA ASN A 165 -10.30 -0.80 -14.67
C ASN A 165 -9.67 -0.37 -13.33
N ALA A 166 -8.34 -0.44 -13.19
CA ALA A 166 -7.66 -0.25 -11.91
C ALA A 166 -7.94 1.10 -11.25
N MET A 167 -8.08 2.18 -12.03
CA MET A 167 -8.38 3.52 -11.48
C MET A 167 -9.76 3.61 -10.84
N LEU A 168 -10.77 3.05 -11.51
CA LEU A 168 -12.14 2.97 -11.00
C LEU A 168 -12.17 2.18 -9.67
N VAL A 169 -11.48 1.03 -9.65
CA VAL A 169 -11.35 0.18 -8.47
C VAL A 169 -10.67 0.95 -7.34
N TYR A 170 -9.56 1.64 -7.64
CA TYR A 170 -8.81 2.43 -6.68
C TYR A 170 -9.65 3.54 -6.04
N VAL A 171 -10.34 4.37 -6.83
CA VAL A 171 -11.15 5.48 -6.32
C VAL A 171 -12.29 4.97 -5.45
N MET A 172 -13.03 3.96 -5.91
CA MET A 172 -14.15 3.41 -5.13
C MET A 172 -13.72 2.70 -3.85
N ALA A 173 -12.56 2.03 -3.87
CA ALA A 173 -12.00 1.41 -2.68
C ALA A 173 -11.46 2.46 -1.71
N ALA A 174 -10.70 3.45 -2.18
CA ALA A 174 -10.06 4.48 -1.35
C ALA A 174 -11.07 5.40 -0.65
N GLN A 175 -12.15 5.77 -1.34
CA GLN A 175 -13.21 6.59 -0.76
C GLN A 175 -14.12 5.81 0.20
N GLY A 176 -13.90 4.49 0.36
CA GLY A 176 -14.74 3.64 1.20
C GLY A 176 -16.19 3.60 0.75
N ILE A 177 -16.52 4.12 -0.45
CA ILE A 177 -17.89 4.17 -0.99
C ILE A 177 -18.46 2.77 -1.04
N PHE A 178 -17.63 1.81 -1.44
CA PHE A 178 -18.02 0.41 -1.49
C PHE A 178 -18.22 -0.21 -0.10
N GLU A 179 -17.28 -0.02 0.82
CA GLU A 179 -17.42 -0.51 2.20
C GLU A 179 -18.64 0.12 2.89
N GLY A 180 -18.89 1.40 2.64
CA GLY A 180 -20.08 2.13 3.09
C GLY A 180 -21.36 1.59 2.47
N PHE A 181 -21.36 1.26 1.17
CA PHE A 181 -22.53 0.69 0.49
C PHE A 181 -22.89 -0.69 1.06
N ILE A 182 -21.93 -1.61 1.21
CA ILE A 182 -22.22 -2.94 1.78
C ILE A 182 -22.55 -2.85 3.27
N ASN A 183 -21.84 -2.02 4.05
CA ASN A 183 -22.17 -1.82 5.46
C ASN A 183 -23.49 -1.07 5.68
N GLY A 184 -24.01 -0.37 4.67
CA GLY A 184 -25.30 0.30 4.71
C GLY A 184 -26.48 -0.67 4.83
N TRP A 185 -26.31 -1.95 4.45
CA TRP A 185 -27.29 -3.00 4.68
C TRP A 185 -27.05 -3.68 6.02
N TYR A 186 -27.76 -3.21 7.04
CA TYR A 186 -27.77 -3.77 8.39
C TYR A 186 -29.13 -4.39 8.73
N TYR A 187 -29.10 -5.46 9.54
CA TYR A 187 -30.31 -6.12 10.00
C TYR A 187 -30.59 -5.77 11.46
N LYS A 188 -31.70 -5.08 11.70
CA LYS A 188 -32.23 -4.60 13.00
C LYS A 188 -31.35 -3.61 13.79
N SER A 189 -30.01 -3.73 13.78
CA SER A 189 -29.12 -2.79 14.48
C SER A 189 -27.89 -2.41 13.63
N PRO A 190 -27.34 -1.18 13.79
CA PRO A 190 -26.15 -0.72 13.08
C PRO A 190 -24.90 -1.58 13.32
N ASP A 191 -24.89 -2.34 14.42
CA ASP A 191 -23.79 -3.24 14.76
C ASP A 191 -23.83 -4.57 14.01
N ASN A 192 -24.97 -4.94 13.41
CA ASN A 192 -25.19 -6.18 12.69
C ASN A 192 -25.26 -5.95 11.17
N THR A 193 -24.14 -5.48 10.60
CA THR A 193 -23.99 -5.37 9.14
C THR A 193 -23.82 -6.75 8.51
N LEU A 194 -24.27 -6.91 7.25
CA LEU A 194 -24.05 -8.14 6.47
C LEU A 194 -22.56 -8.51 6.40
N VAL A 195 -21.67 -7.51 6.29
CA VAL A 195 -20.21 -7.72 6.31
C VAL A 195 -19.76 -8.37 7.61
N LYS A 196 -20.15 -7.82 8.76
CA LYS A 196 -19.77 -8.37 10.07
C LYS A 196 -20.33 -9.78 10.26
N TRP A 197 -21.54 -10.04 9.75
CA TRP A 197 -22.13 -11.38 9.80
C TRP A 197 -21.33 -12.39 8.96
N ILE A 198 -21.00 -12.06 7.71
CA ILE A 198 -20.19 -12.89 6.80
C ILE A 198 -18.80 -13.12 7.39
N GLN A 199 -18.12 -12.05 7.84
CA GLN A 199 -16.82 -12.15 8.48
C GLN A 199 -16.85 -13.07 9.70
N LYS A 200 -17.86 -12.94 10.56
CA LYS A 200 -17.97 -13.74 11.77
C LYS A 200 -18.29 -15.22 11.48
N HIS A 201 -19.30 -15.49 10.64
CA HIS A 201 -19.77 -16.86 10.42
C HIS A 201 -18.93 -17.64 9.40
N VAL A 202 -18.48 -17.00 8.33
CA VAL A 202 -17.76 -17.68 7.23
C VAL A 202 -16.25 -17.68 7.47
N PHE A 203 -15.68 -16.58 7.97
CA PHE A 203 -14.23 -16.42 8.05
C PHE A 203 -13.65 -16.62 9.47
N PHE A 204 -14.28 -16.06 10.51
CA PHE A 204 -13.75 -16.16 11.88
C PHE A 204 -14.06 -17.52 12.53
N ASN A 205 -15.29 -18.02 12.41
CA ASN A 205 -15.66 -19.30 13.01
C ASN A 205 -15.00 -20.51 12.34
N VAL A 206 -14.71 -20.43 11.04
CA VAL A 206 -14.05 -21.54 10.29
C VAL A 206 -12.55 -21.59 10.59
N TRP A 207 -11.88 -20.44 10.70
CA TRP A 207 -10.43 -20.36 10.84
C TRP A 207 -9.93 -20.05 12.25
N ASN A 208 -10.82 -19.87 13.23
CA ASN A 208 -10.52 -19.62 14.66
C ASN A 208 -9.52 -18.48 14.92
N SER A 209 -9.34 -17.57 13.97
CA SER A 209 -8.38 -16.46 14.07
C SER A 209 -8.93 -15.24 13.35
N GLN A 210 -9.05 -14.14 14.11
CA GLN A 210 -9.56 -12.87 13.58
C GLN A 210 -8.62 -12.30 12.51
N LYS A 211 -7.30 -12.42 12.67
CA LYS A 211 -6.34 -11.89 11.70
C LYS A 211 -6.40 -12.63 10.36
N LEU A 212 -6.42 -13.97 10.41
CA LEU A 212 -6.51 -14.80 9.21
C LEU A 212 -7.87 -14.63 8.54
N GLY A 213 -8.96 -14.59 9.31
CA GLY A 213 -10.29 -14.40 8.75
C GLY A 213 -10.46 -13.05 8.05
N THR A 214 -9.88 -11.97 8.58
CA THR A 214 -9.91 -10.66 7.90
C THR A 214 -9.09 -10.70 6.62
N LEU A 215 -7.92 -11.33 6.63
CA LEU A 215 -7.08 -11.48 5.44
C LEU A 215 -7.79 -12.29 4.35
N LEU A 216 -8.41 -13.41 4.72
CA LEU A 216 -9.16 -14.25 3.79
C LEU A 216 -10.42 -13.54 3.27
N TYR A 217 -11.11 -12.76 4.10
CA TYR A 217 -12.22 -11.93 3.65
C TYR A 217 -11.76 -10.93 2.58
N VAL A 218 -10.63 -10.25 2.78
CA VAL A 218 -10.10 -9.31 1.77
C VAL A 218 -9.73 -10.06 0.49
N ILE A 219 -9.01 -11.18 0.58
CA ILE A 219 -8.57 -11.93 -0.59
C ILE A 219 -9.76 -12.54 -1.36
N PHE A 220 -10.70 -13.18 -0.68
CA PHE A 220 -11.78 -13.90 -1.35
C PHE A 220 -13.00 -13.04 -1.60
N ALA A 221 -13.48 -12.26 -0.63
CA ALA A 221 -14.68 -11.47 -0.83
C ALA A 221 -14.39 -10.22 -1.66
N GLN A 222 -13.33 -9.47 -1.33
CA GLN A 222 -13.07 -8.18 -1.95
C GLN A 222 -12.48 -8.31 -3.36
N ILE A 223 -11.49 -9.21 -3.57
CA ILE A 223 -10.90 -9.42 -4.90
C ILE A 223 -11.91 -10.07 -5.84
N THR A 224 -12.66 -11.10 -5.41
CA THR A 224 -13.66 -11.73 -6.26
C THR A 224 -14.78 -10.76 -6.61
N PHE A 225 -15.23 -9.94 -5.65
CA PHE A 225 -16.21 -8.89 -5.93
C PHE A 225 -15.71 -7.93 -7.03
N TRP A 226 -14.51 -7.37 -6.87
CA TRP A 226 -13.94 -6.47 -7.87
C TRP A 226 -13.69 -7.17 -9.21
N GLY A 227 -13.37 -8.47 -9.20
CA GLY A 227 -13.28 -9.31 -10.39
C GLY A 227 -14.61 -9.41 -11.14
N VAL A 228 -15.71 -9.57 -10.42
CA VAL A 228 -17.07 -9.59 -11.01
C VAL A 228 -17.44 -8.21 -11.56
N VAL A 229 -17.26 -7.14 -10.78
CA VAL A 229 -17.56 -5.77 -11.24
C VAL A 229 -16.74 -5.40 -12.46
N ALA A 230 -15.44 -5.66 -12.43
CA ALA A 230 -14.55 -5.39 -13.56
C ALA A 230 -14.91 -6.27 -14.78
N GLY A 231 -15.34 -7.52 -14.56
CA GLY A 231 -15.85 -8.38 -15.63
C GLY A 231 -17.14 -7.87 -16.27
N ILE A 232 -18.07 -7.31 -15.48
CA ILE A 232 -19.28 -6.65 -15.99
C ILE A 232 -18.90 -5.41 -16.81
N LEU A 233 -18.02 -4.55 -16.28
CA LEU A 233 -17.54 -3.36 -16.99
C LEU A 233 -16.84 -3.72 -18.31
N HIS A 234 -16.00 -4.76 -18.28
CA HIS A 234 -15.33 -5.30 -19.47
C HIS A 234 -16.34 -5.79 -20.52
N LYS A 235 -17.37 -6.54 -20.11
CA LYS A 235 -18.45 -7.00 -21.00
C LYS A 235 -19.25 -5.84 -21.60
N LEU A 236 -19.40 -4.75 -20.86
CA LEU A 236 -20.06 -3.52 -21.32
C LEU A 236 -19.14 -2.61 -22.16
N GLY A 237 -17.85 -2.94 -22.29
CA GLY A 237 -16.87 -2.13 -23.01
C GLY A 237 -16.53 -0.79 -22.34
N ILE A 238 -16.84 -0.64 -21.05
CA ILE A 238 -16.58 0.58 -20.29
C ILE A 238 -15.22 0.47 -19.64
N TYR A 239 -14.32 1.38 -20.00
CA TYR A 239 -12.99 1.49 -19.39
C TYR A 239 -12.77 2.92 -18.93
N TRP A 240 -12.62 3.11 -17.63
CA TRP A 240 -12.31 4.42 -17.08
C TRP A 240 -10.81 4.68 -17.20
N LYS A 241 -10.44 5.57 -18.12
CA LYS A 241 -9.08 6.09 -18.29
C LYS A 241 -9.07 7.56 -17.85
N LEU A 242 -7.98 8.00 -17.22
CA LEU A 242 -7.72 9.40 -16.91
C LEU A 242 -7.04 10.08 -18.10
#